data_AF-A0A0T6B035-F1
#
_entry.id   AF-A0A0T6B035-F1
#
_cell.length_a   1.000
_cell.length_b   1.000
_cell.length_c   1.000
_cell.angle_alpha   90.00
_cell.angle_beta   90.00
_cell.angle_gamma   90.00
#
_symmetry.space_group_name_H-M   'P 1'
#
loop_
_entity.id
_entity.type
_entity.pdbx_description
1 polymer ?
#
loop_
_entity_poly.entity_id
_entity_poly.type
_entity_poly.pdbx_seq_one_letter_code
_entity_poly.pdbx_strand_id
1 'polypeptide(L)'
;DVFFMRTSEDLTGRDGDLILIEFCEEHPPLMNQVGMCSKIKNYYKRKAGKDNGPPSYKYGETAYAHTSPFLGILYPGQSIQAVENNMYRAPVYDHRIPETDFLIIRTRHQYYIREMDGLYVAGQECPLYEVPGPNSKRANNFVRDFLQVFIYRLFWKSRDNPRRIKMDDIKKAFPSHSESSIRKRLKLCADFKRTGMDSNWWVIKPDFRLPTEEEIRAMVSPEQCCSFFSMVAAEQRLKDAGYGEKFLFTPAEDDDEEMQLKMDDEIKVAPWNTTRAYIQAMKGKCLLQLTGPADPTGCGEGFSYVRVPNKPTQSKEEQESQPKRTVTGTDADLRRLSLNNAKALLRKFGVPEEEVKKLSRWEVIDVVRTLSTEKAKAGEEGMDKFSRGNRFSIAEHQERYKEECQRIFDLQNRVLASAEVLSTDD
;
A
#
# COMPACT_ATOMS: atom_id res chain seq x y z
N ASP A 1 17.35 -4.52 -27.21
CA ASP A 1 16.71 -5.51 -26.31
C ASP A 1 15.84 -6.48 -27.09
N VAL A 2 15.96 -7.77 -26.81
CA VAL A 2 15.16 -8.84 -27.40
C VAL A 2 14.21 -9.38 -26.34
N PHE A 3 12.92 -9.53 -26.66
CA PHE A 3 11.92 -10.09 -25.75
C PHE A 3 11.79 -11.62 -25.96
N PHE A 4 12.07 -12.41 -24.92
CA PHE A 4 12.13 -13.87 -24.98
C PHE A 4 10.90 -14.60 -24.43
N MET A 5 10.09 -13.97 -23.57
CA MET A 5 8.97 -14.63 -22.87
C MET A 5 7.69 -14.68 -23.73
N ARG A 6 7.66 -15.54 -24.76
CA ARG A 6 6.59 -15.53 -25.80
C ARG A 6 5.59 -16.67 -25.65
N THR A 7 6.00 -17.77 -25.07
CA THR A 7 5.23 -19.01 -24.91
C THR A 7 5.19 -19.44 -23.44
N SER A 8 4.31 -20.39 -23.11
CA SER A 8 4.25 -20.96 -21.75
C SER A 8 5.51 -21.73 -21.39
N GLU A 9 6.18 -22.31 -22.39
CA GLU A 9 7.40 -23.09 -22.27
C GLU A 9 8.57 -22.18 -21.85
N ASP A 10 8.62 -20.95 -22.36
CA ASP A 10 9.63 -19.95 -22.01
C ASP A 10 9.55 -19.49 -20.53
N LEU A 11 8.44 -19.76 -19.84
CA LEU A 11 8.22 -19.38 -18.42
C LEU A 11 8.67 -20.47 -17.44
N THR A 12 9.35 -21.51 -17.92
CA THR A 12 9.82 -22.62 -17.07
C THR A 12 10.97 -22.18 -16.16
N GLY A 13 11.10 -22.77 -14.97
CA GLY A 13 12.27 -22.54 -14.10
C GLY A 13 13.50 -23.37 -14.47
N ARG A 14 13.48 -24.07 -15.61
CA ARG A 14 14.50 -25.07 -16.00
C ARG A 14 15.72 -24.46 -16.69
N ASP A 15 15.60 -23.25 -17.21
CA ASP A 15 16.66 -22.48 -17.85
C ASP A 15 16.74 -21.08 -17.22
N GLY A 16 17.68 -20.26 -17.71
CA GLY A 16 17.94 -18.92 -17.18
C GLY A 16 18.48 -18.88 -15.75
N ASP A 17 18.74 -17.66 -15.29
CA ASP A 17 19.08 -17.34 -13.90
C ASP A 17 17.78 -17.26 -13.08
N LEU A 18 17.74 -17.92 -11.93
CA LEU A 18 16.60 -17.93 -11.01
C LEU A 18 16.97 -17.36 -9.65
N ILE A 19 16.20 -16.36 -9.23
CA ILE A 19 16.23 -15.85 -7.86
C ILE A 19 14.93 -16.22 -7.13
N LEU A 20 15.01 -16.38 -5.82
CA LEU A 20 13.85 -16.42 -4.94
C LEU A 20 13.70 -15.09 -4.22
N ILE A 21 12.44 -14.66 -4.08
CA ILE A 21 12.06 -13.51 -3.26
C ILE A 21 11.02 -14.02 -2.26
N GLU A 22 11.40 -14.08 -1.00
CA GLU A 22 10.52 -14.44 0.12
C GLU A 22 9.89 -13.16 0.67
N PHE A 23 8.57 -13.07 0.66
CA PHE A 23 7.83 -11.90 1.16
C PHE A 23 7.63 -12.02 2.66
N CYS A 24 7.97 -10.97 3.42
CA CYS A 24 7.77 -10.97 4.88
C CYS A 24 6.29 -10.84 5.27
N GLU A 25 5.46 -10.26 4.41
CA GLU A 25 4.02 -10.18 4.61
C GLU A 25 3.39 -11.55 4.31
N GLU A 26 2.61 -12.10 5.25
CA GLU A 26 1.91 -13.39 5.06
C GLU A 26 0.94 -13.32 3.87
N HIS A 27 0.25 -12.19 3.72
CA HIS A 27 -0.71 -11.93 2.67
C HIS A 27 -0.47 -10.55 2.05
N PRO A 28 0.56 -10.38 1.19
CA PRO A 28 0.86 -9.10 0.56
C PRO A 28 -0.38 -8.58 -0.20
N PRO A 29 -0.63 -7.27 -0.19
CA PRO A 29 -1.85 -6.71 -0.78
C PRO A 29 -1.94 -6.98 -2.29
N LEU A 30 -0.83 -7.11 -3.01
CA LEU A 30 -0.83 -7.38 -4.45
C LEU A 30 0.27 -8.37 -4.87
N MET A 31 -0.13 -9.57 -5.28
CA MET A 31 0.82 -10.58 -5.76
C MET A 31 0.80 -10.75 -7.28
N ASN A 32 1.98 -10.96 -7.85
CA ASN A 32 2.13 -11.33 -9.26
C ASN A 32 1.63 -12.75 -9.51
N GLN A 33 0.93 -12.96 -10.63
CA GLN A 33 0.71 -14.29 -11.18
C GLN A 33 1.91 -14.76 -12.00
N VAL A 34 2.04 -16.08 -12.18
CA VAL A 34 3.03 -16.68 -13.08
C VAL A 34 2.92 -16.07 -14.49
N GLY A 35 4.05 -15.65 -15.04
CA GLY A 35 4.14 -14.98 -16.34
C GLY A 35 4.05 -13.46 -16.32
N MET A 36 3.78 -12.85 -15.16
CA MET A 36 3.96 -11.40 -14.98
C MET A 36 5.43 -11.04 -14.75
N CYS A 37 5.78 -9.77 -14.92
CA CYS A 37 7.15 -9.28 -14.76
C CYS A 37 7.26 -8.20 -13.67
N SER A 38 8.43 -8.16 -13.04
CA SER A 38 8.88 -7.12 -12.13
C SER A 38 10.30 -6.70 -12.49
N LYS A 39 10.72 -5.52 -12.05
CA LYS A 39 12.09 -5.02 -12.18
C LYS A 39 12.73 -4.93 -10.80
N ILE A 40 14.03 -5.18 -10.71
CA ILE A 40 14.82 -4.80 -9.53
C ILE A 40 15.44 -3.44 -9.82
N LYS A 41 15.18 -2.47 -8.93
CA LYS A 41 15.75 -1.11 -8.98
C LYS A 41 16.68 -0.92 -7.80
N ASN A 42 17.90 -0.47 -8.07
CA ASN A 42 18.91 -0.19 -7.06
C ASN A 42 18.87 1.31 -6.78
N TYR A 43 17.99 1.72 -5.87
CA TYR A 43 17.83 3.13 -5.52
C TYR A 43 19.08 3.62 -4.78
N TYR A 44 19.62 4.76 -5.20
CA TYR A 44 20.82 5.35 -4.60
C TYR A 44 20.66 6.86 -4.40
N LYS A 45 20.93 7.33 -3.19
CA LYS A 45 20.98 8.76 -2.87
C LYS A 45 22.43 9.24 -2.92
N ARG A 46 22.71 10.23 -3.76
CA ARG A 46 24.08 10.77 -3.89
C ARG A 46 24.59 11.45 -2.62
N LYS A 47 25.89 11.32 -2.36
CA LYS A 47 26.58 12.10 -1.33
C LYS A 47 26.75 13.55 -1.76
N ALA A 48 26.81 14.48 -0.80
CA ALA A 48 27.17 15.87 -1.09
C ALA A 48 28.66 15.95 -1.50
N GLY A 49 28.97 16.76 -2.51
CA GLY A 49 30.33 16.92 -3.01
C GLY A 49 30.79 15.79 -3.93
N LYS A 50 31.96 15.20 -3.66
CA LYS A 50 32.55 14.13 -4.49
C LYS A 50 31.95 12.78 -4.11
N ASP A 51 31.17 12.21 -5.02
CA ASP A 51 30.52 10.91 -4.88
C ASP A 51 31.15 9.89 -5.82
N ASN A 52 31.54 8.72 -5.29
CA ASN A 52 32.15 7.64 -6.07
C ASN A 52 31.09 6.76 -6.77
N GLY A 53 29.80 7.04 -6.56
CA GLY A 53 28.70 6.29 -7.14
C GLY A 53 28.19 5.16 -6.23
N PRO A 54 27.10 4.48 -6.65
CA PRO A 54 26.50 3.40 -5.89
C PRO A 54 27.38 2.15 -5.83
N PRO A 55 27.15 1.26 -4.84
CA PRO A 55 27.73 -0.07 -4.86
C PRO A 55 27.29 -0.86 -6.10
N SER A 56 28.10 -1.84 -6.48
CA SER A 56 27.78 -2.77 -7.57
C SER A 56 26.88 -3.89 -7.04
N TYR A 57 25.80 -4.17 -7.76
CA TYR A 57 24.86 -5.25 -7.46
C TYR A 57 24.86 -6.27 -8.60
N LYS A 58 24.69 -7.55 -8.27
CA LYS A 58 24.56 -8.65 -9.25
C LYS A 58 23.31 -8.46 -10.12
N TYR A 59 22.20 -8.02 -9.50
CA TYR A 59 20.92 -7.83 -10.16
C TYR A 59 20.42 -6.39 -10.04
N GLY A 60 19.55 -6.00 -10.97
CA GLY A 60 18.85 -4.73 -10.96
C GLY A 60 19.58 -3.59 -11.65
N GLU A 61 18.83 -2.51 -11.87
CA GLU A 61 19.30 -1.30 -12.53
C GLU A 61 19.42 -0.15 -11.53
N THR A 62 20.56 0.55 -11.53
CA THR A 62 20.78 1.73 -10.71
C THR A 62 19.79 2.85 -11.02
N ALA A 63 19.09 3.33 -10.00
CA ALA A 63 18.20 4.49 -10.06
C ALA A 63 18.63 5.57 -9.06
N TYR A 64 19.06 6.73 -9.56
CA TYR A 64 19.43 7.85 -8.69
C TYR A 64 18.17 8.51 -8.10
N ALA A 65 17.99 8.40 -6.79
CA ALA A 65 16.84 8.92 -6.07
C ALA A 65 17.10 10.36 -5.58
N HIS A 66 16.47 11.35 -6.21
CA HIS A 66 16.43 12.71 -5.68
C HIS A 66 15.47 12.82 -4.50
N THR A 67 14.29 12.22 -4.66
CA THR A 67 13.27 12.02 -3.63
C THR A 67 13.16 10.52 -3.34
N SER A 68 12.91 10.14 -2.10
CA SER A 68 12.73 8.73 -1.74
C SER A 68 11.48 8.16 -2.40
N PRO A 69 11.54 6.93 -2.95
CA PRO A 69 10.37 6.22 -3.44
C PRO A 69 9.58 5.48 -2.34
N PHE A 70 9.99 5.61 -1.07
CA PHE A 70 9.40 4.98 0.11
C PHE A 70 8.84 6.03 1.10
N LEU A 71 8.23 5.57 2.19
CA LEU A 71 7.77 6.43 3.30
C LEU A 71 8.94 7.11 4.04
N GLY A 72 10.04 6.38 4.26
CA GLY A 72 11.29 6.92 4.81
C GLY A 72 12.19 7.55 3.73
N ILE A 73 13.10 8.42 4.13
CA ILE A 73 14.12 9.02 3.28
C ILE A 73 15.34 8.10 3.12
N LEU A 74 15.97 8.15 1.95
CA LEU A 74 17.32 7.59 1.78
C LEU A 74 18.37 8.59 2.26
N TYR A 75 19.31 8.13 3.09
CA TYR A 75 20.45 8.92 3.52
C TYR A 75 21.48 9.11 2.40
N PRO A 76 22.23 10.22 2.37
CA PRO A 76 23.31 10.41 1.40
C PRO A 76 24.33 9.28 1.41
N GLY A 77 24.51 8.61 0.27
CA GLY A 77 25.37 7.44 0.10
C GLY A 77 24.69 6.10 0.37
N GLN A 78 23.43 6.09 0.82
CA GLN A 78 22.66 4.87 1.01
C GLN A 78 22.15 4.34 -0.33
N SER A 79 22.16 3.01 -0.45
CA SER A 79 21.52 2.30 -1.55
C SER A 79 20.60 1.20 -1.02
N ILE A 80 19.42 1.07 -1.63
CA ILE A 80 18.41 0.07 -1.28
C ILE A 80 17.92 -0.56 -2.59
N GLN A 81 17.96 -1.89 -2.69
CA GLN A 81 17.33 -2.60 -3.81
C GLN A 81 15.82 -2.70 -3.57
N ALA A 82 15.03 -2.66 -4.64
CA ALA A 82 13.59 -2.81 -4.55
C ALA A 82 13.09 -3.64 -5.73
N VAL A 83 12.15 -4.55 -5.47
CA VAL A 83 11.33 -5.14 -6.52
C VAL A 83 10.18 -4.18 -6.82
N GLU A 84 9.93 -3.92 -8.10
CA GLU A 84 8.95 -2.93 -8.53
C GLU A 84 8.27 -3.33 -9.84
N ASN A 85 6.96 -3.12 -9.88
CA ASN A 85 6.13 -3.27 -11.07
C ASN A 85 4.96 -2.27 -11.00
N ASN A 86 3.93 -2.46 -11.85
CA ASN A 86 2.78 -1.56 -11.89
C ASN A 86 1.86 -1.69 -10.65
N MET A 87 2.02 -2.73 -9.85
CA MET A 87 1.18 -3.07 -8.71
C MET A 87 1.75 -2.62 -7.38
N TYR A 88 3.05 -2.83 -7.17
CA TYR A 88 3.70 -2.51 -5.90
C TYR A 88 5.18 -2.19 -6.10
N ARG A 89 5.77 -1.62 -5.04
CA ARG A 89 7.21 -1.53 -4.81
C ARG A 89 7.51 -2.11 -3.43
N ALA A 90 8.49 -2.97 -3.28
CA ALA A 90 8.93 -3.47 -1.98
C ALA A 90 10.45 -3.43 -1.89
N PRO A 91 11.05 -2.96 -0.78
CA PRO A 91 12.50 -3.08 -0.59
C PRO A 91 12.88 -4.56 -0.54
N VAL A 92 14.01 -4.92 -1.13
CA VAL A 92 14.53 -6.30 -1.12
C VAL A 92 15.96 -6.33 -0.59
N TYR A 93 16.26 -7.38 0.17
CA TYR A 93 17.54 -7.56 0.84
C TYR A 93 18.14 -8.89 0.41
N ASP A 94 19.36 -8.86 -0.11
CA ASP A 94 20.09 -10.06 -0.56
C ASP A 94 20.56 -10.88 0.64
N HIS A 95 20.36 -12.20 0.57
CA HIS A 95 20.69 -13.15 1.63
C HIS A 95 21.45 -14.35 1.08
N ARG A 96 22.23 -14.98 1.98
CA ARG A 96 22.94 -16.20 1.63
C ARG A 96 21.96 -17.36 1.58
N ILE A 97 21.95 -18.07 0.45
CA ILE A 97 21.22 -19.33 0.29
C ILE A 97 21.79 -20.37 1.28
N PRO A 98 20.94 -21.02 2.10
CA PRO A 98 21.37 -22.13 2.96
C PRO A 98 21.95 -23.28 2.12
N GLU A 99 23.07 -23.86 2.57
CA GLU A 99 23.77 -24.94 1.84
C GLU A 99 22.96 -26.24 1.76
N THR A 100 21.87 -26.34 2.53
CA THR A 100 20.96 -27.49 2.59
C THR A 100 19.83 -27.44 1.57
N ASP A 101 19.63 -26.28 0.92
CA ASP A 101 18.39 -25.99 0.22
C ASP A 101 18.58 -26.01 -1.30
N PHE A 102 17.67 -26.69 -1.99
CA PHE A 102 17.68 -26.83 -3.45
C PHE A 102 16.30 -26.57 -4.04
N LEU A 103 16.26 -26.02 -5.26
CA LEU A 103 15.01 -25.84 -5.99
C LEU A 103 14.62 -27.13 -6.70
N ILE A 104 13.47 -27.70 -6.33
CA ILE A 104 12.87 -28.85 -7.01
C ILE A 104 11.73 -28.41 -7.92
N ILE A 105 11.88 -28.60 -9.23
CA ILE A 105 10.84 -28.36 -10.21
C ILE A 105 10.15 -29.68 -10.54
N ARG A 106 8.93 -29.84 -10.04
CA ARG A 106 8.10 -31.02 -10.28
C ARG A 106 7.15 -30.80 -11.44
N THR A 107 7.12 -31.75 -12.36
CA THR A 107 6.08 -31.85 -13.39
C THR A 107 5.38 -33.21 -13.32
N ARG A 108 4.35 -33.43 -14.16
CA ARG A 108 3.63 -34.71 -14.22
C ARG A 108 4.56 -35.90 -14.46
N HIS A 109 5.62 -35.70 -15.24
CA HIS A 109 6.45 -36.79 -15.76
C HIS A 109 7.83 -36.87 -15.11
N GLN A 110 8.32 -35.77 -14.53
CA GLN A 110 9.73 -35.61 -14.18
C GLN A 110 9.92 -34.65 -12.99
N TYR A 111 10.94 -34.94 -12.19
CA TYR A 111 11.54 -34.02 -11.23
C TYR A 111 12.82 -33.45 -11.82
N TYR A 112 13.06 -32.17 -11.59
CA TYR A 112 14.29 -31.46 -11.92
C TYR A 112 14.81 -30.80 -10.66
N ILE A 113 16.13 -30.72 -10.50
CA ILE A 113 16.79 -30.08 -9.38
C ILE A 113 17.80 -29.07 -9.92
N ARG A 114 17.87 -27.89 -9.28
CA ARG A 114 18.87 -26.86 -9.57
C ARG A 114 19.24 -26.10 -8.28
N GLU A 115 20.43 -25.53 -8.28
CA GLU A 115 20.80 -24.49 -7.32
C GLU A 115 20.06 -23.18 -7.64
N MET A 116 19.93 -22.31 -6.64
CA MET A 116 19.33 -20.99 -6.77
C MET A 116 20.44 -19.95 -7.00
N ASP A 117 20.21 -18.94 -7.84
CA ASP A 117 21.23 -17.93 -8.17
C ASP A 117 21.22 -16.71 -7.23
N GLY A 118 20.17 -16.55 -6.44
CA GLY A 118 20.03 -15.52 -5.42
C GLY A 118 18.79 -15.74 -4.54
N LEU A 119 18.88 -15.31 -3.29
CA LEU A 119 17.79 -15.36 -2.33
C LEU A 119 17.61 -13.95 -1.76
N TYR A 120 16.40 -13.45 -1.82
CA TYR A 120 16.05 -12.12 -1.34
C TYR A 120 14.89 -12.21 -0.36
N VAL A 121 14.90 -11.36 0.65
CA VAL A 121 13.72 -11.07 1.47
C VAL A 121 13.11 -9.78 0.97
N ALA A 122 11.81 -9.78 0.67
CA ALA A 122 11.03 -8.57 0.40
C ALA A 122 10.39 -8.06 1.69
N GLY A 123 10.62 -6.77 1.98
CA GLY A 123 9.91 -6.06 3.02
C GLY A 123 8.47 -5.73 2.63
N GLN A 124 7.81 -4.92 3.47
CA GLN A 124 6.42 -4.54 3.26
C GLN A 124 6.20 -3.83 1.92
N GLU A 125 5.13 -4.20 1.21
CA GLU A 125 4.76 -3.56 -0.04
C GLU A 125 4.34 -2.10 0.16
N CYS A 126 4.76 -1.26 -0.77
CA CYS A 126 4.24 0.07 -1.06
C CYS A 126 3.27 -0.05 -2.26
N PRO A 127 1.94 -0.15 -2.07
CA PRO A 127 1.01 -0.40 -3.16
C PRO A 127 0.95 0.77 -4.15
N LEU A 128 1.01 0.43 -5.43
CA LEU A 128 0.91 1.36 -6.57
C LEU A 128 -0.40 1.18 -7.35
N TYR A 129 -1.13 0.09 -7.08
CA TYR A 129 -2.42 -0.22 -7.68
C TYR A 129 -3.49 -0.40 -6.60
N GLU A 130 -4.67 0.16 -6.81
CA GLU A 130 -5.75 0.11 -5.81
C GLU A 130 -6.56 -1.18 -5.94
N VAL A 131 -6.71 -1.91 -4.82
CA VAL A 131 -7.55 -3.10 -4.74
C VAL A 131 -9.02 -2.68 -4.58
N PRO A 132 -9.94 -3.18 -5.42
CA PRO A 132 -11.36 -2.85 -5.31
C PRO A 132 -11.97 -3.43 -4.04
N GLY A 133 -12.96 -2.74 -3.47
CA GLY A 133 -13.80 -3.31 -2.41
C GLY A 133 -14.82 -4.32 -2.96
N PRO A 134 -15.25 -5.31 -2.14
CA PRO A 134 -16.28 -6.28 -2.49
C PRO A 134 -17.56 -5.60 -3.01
N ASN A 135 -18.15 -6.15 -4.07
CA ASN A 135 -19.36 -5.61 -4.73
C ASN A 135 -19.27 -4.15 -5.21
N SER A 136 -18.10 -3.53 -5.20
CA SER A 136 -17.91 -2.19 -5.76
C SER A 136 -18.22 -2.16 -7.27
N LYS A 137 -18.52 -0.97 -7.81
CA LYS A 137 -18.68 -0.77 -9.25
C LYS A 137 -17.44 -1.24 -10.03
N ARG A 138 -16.24 -1.05 -9.48
CA ARG A 138 -14.97 -1.48 -10.08
C ARG A 138 -14.87 -3.00 -10.14
N ALA A 139 -15.16 -3.71 -9.05
CA ALA A 139 -15.18 -5.18 -9.00
C ALA A 139 -16.21 -5.75 -10.00
N ASN A 140 -17.43 -5.22 -10.00
CA ASN A 140 -18.49 -5.67 -10.90
C ASN A 140 -18.17 -5.43 -12.39
N ASN A 141 -17.55 -4.28 -12.71
CA ASN A 141 -17.08 -4.00 -14.07
C ASN A 141 -15.98 -4.98 -14.50
N PHE A 142 -15.00 -5.26 -13.63
CA PHE A 142 -13.95 -6.25 -13.91
C PHE A 142 -14.54 -7.63 -14.23
N VAL A 143 -15.45 -8.14 -13.39
CA VAL A 143 -16.07 -9.47 -13.61
C VAL A 143 -16.79 -9.52 -14.96
N ARG A 144 -17.52 -8.46 -15.31
CA ARG A 144 -18.19 -8.33 -16.61
C ARG A 144 -17.20 -8.38 -17.76
N ASP A 145 -16.12 -7.60 -17.68
CA ASP A 145 -15.16 -7.42 -18.77
C ASP A 145 -14.28 -8.66 -18.94
N PHE A 146 -13.88 -9.31 -17.84
CA PHE A 146 -13.14 -10.56 -17.85
C PHE A 146 -13.95 -11.73 -18.44
N LEU A 147 -15.25 -11.83 -18.10
CA LEU A 147 -16.16 -12.78 -18.75
C LEU A 147 -16.25 -12.51 -20.26
N GLN A 148 -16.29 -11.24 -20.67
CA GLN A 148 -16.36 -10.87 -22.08
C GLN A 148 -15.07 -11.24 -22.84
N VAL A 149 -13.90 -11.01 -22.23
CA VAL A 149 -12.59 -11.45 -22.76
C VAL A 149 -12.57 -12.96 -22.95
N PHE A 150 -13.02 -13.72 -21.95
CA PHE A 150 -13.06 -15.18 -22.03
C PHE A 150 -13.97 -15.67 -23.18
N ILE A 151 -15.16 -15.08 -23.33
CA ILE A 151 -16.10 -15.40 -24.42
C ILE A 151 -15.45 -15.13 -25.79
N TYR A 152 -14.82 -13.97 -25.98
CA TYR A 152 -14.15 -13.66 -27.25
C TYR A 152 -13.01 -14.64 -27.56
N ARG A 153 -12.21 -15.01 -26.56
CA ARG A 153 -11.14 -15.99 -26.71
C ARG A 153 -11.66 -17.39 -27.02
N LEU A 154 -12.83 -17.79 -26.48
CA LEU A 154 -13.49 -19.04 -26.89
C LEU A 154 -13.92 -19.02 -28.36
N PHE A 155 -14.46 -17.90 -28.86
CA PHE A 155 -14.77 -17.77 -30.29
C PHE A 155 -13.51 -17.83 -31.15
N TRP A 156 -12.41 -17.19 -30.75
CA TRP A 156 -11.12 -17.32 -31.44
C TRP A 156 -10.59 -18.74 -31.47
N LYS A 157 -10.82 -19.52 -30.40
CA LYS A 157 -10.44 -20.93 -30.29
C LYS A 157 -11.32 -21.87 -31.13
N SER A 158 -12.57 -21.49 -31.43
CA SER A 158 -13.46 -22.28 -32.30
C SER A 158 -12.86 -22.48 -33.69
N ARG A 159 -12.90 -23.72 -34.18
CA ARG A 159 -12.47 -24.10 -35.55
C ARG A 159 -13.62 -24.15 -36.56
N ASP A 160 -14.87 -24.02 -36.10
CA ASP A 160 -16.05 -24.00 -36.95
C ASP A 160 -16.19 -22.68 -37.72
N ASN A 161 -16.87 -22.73 -38.88
CA ASN A 161 -17.25 -21.57 -39.68
C ASN A 161 -18.74 -21.64 -40.04
N PRO A 162 -19.61 -20.76 -39.50
CA PRO A 162 -19.32 -19.67 -38.57
C PRO A 162 -18.85 -20.17 -37.18
N ARG A 163 -18.06 -19.35 -36.48
CA ARG A 163 -17.54 -19.68 -35.14
C ARG A 163 -18.69 -19.90 -34.16
N ARG A 164 -18.58 -20.94 -33.33
CA ARG A 164 -19.61 -21.29 -32.34
C ARG A 164 -19.02 -21.81 -31.04
N ILE A 165 -19.73 -21.61 -29.94
CA ILE A 165 -19.32 -22.03 -28.59
C ILE A 165 -20.51 -22.59 -27.81
N LYS A 166 -20.24 -23.38 -26.76
CA LYS A 166 -21.26 -23.93 -25.87
C LYS A 166 -21.41 -23.09 -24.61
N MET A 167 -22.64 -23.05 -24.06
CA MET A 167 -22.90 -22.44 -22.75
C MET A 167 -22.13 -23.17 -21.63
N ASP A 168 -22.08 -24.50 -21.70
CA ASP A 168 -21.46 -25.35 -20.69
C ASP A 168 -19.97 -25.05 -20.48
N ASP A 169 -19.24 -24.71 -21.55
CA ASP A 169 -17.82 -24.35 -21.46
C ASP A 169 -17.62 -23.07 -20.64
N ILE A 170 -18.51 -22.08 -20.81
CA ILE A 170 -18.49 -20.84 -20.03
C ILE A 170 -18.93 -21.12 -18.60
N LYS A 171 -20.00 -21.89 -18.40
CA LYS A 171 -20.52 -22.21 -17.07
C LYS A 171 -19.56 -23.04 -16.24
N LYS A 172 -18.77 -23.91 -16.87
CA LYS A 172 -17.67 -24.66 -16.24
C LYS A 172 -16.56 -23.73 -15.74
N ALA A 173 -16.20 -22.70 -16.51
CA ALA A 173 -15.20 -21.72 -16.12
C ALA A 173 -15.73 -20.67 -15.12
N PHE A 174 -17.03 -20.37 -15.16
CA PHE A 174 -17.71 -19.38 -14.32
C PHE A 174 -18.89 -20.01 -13.55
N PRO A 175 -18.63 -20.94 -12.61
CA PRO A 175 -19.68 -21.70 -11.94
C PRO A 175 -20.61 -20.82 -11.09
N SER A 176 -20.12 -19.72 -10.54
CA SER A 176 -20.90 -18.75 -9.75
C SER A 176 -21.84 -17.88 -10.59
N HIS A 177 -21.63 -17.79 -11.90
CA HIS A 177 -22.41 -16.89 -12.75
C HIS A 177 -23.73 -17.51 -13.18
N SER A 178 -24.84 -16.82 -12.98
CA SER A 178 -26.13 -17.27 -13.52
C SER A 178 -26.10 -17.29 -15.05
N GLU A 179 -26.76 -18.28 -15.67
CA GLU A 179 -26.86 -18.34 -17.12
C GLU A 179 -27.46 -17.07 -17.71
N SER A 180 -28.40 -16.43 -17.01
CA SER A 180 -28.99 -15.16 -17.42
C SER A 180 -27.93 -14.06 -17.58
N SER A 181 -26.98 -13.97 -16.64
CA SER A 181 -25.84 -13.03 -16.72
C SER A 181 -24.97 -13.31 -17.94
N ILE A 182 -24.64 -14.58 -18.19
CA ILE A 182 -23.83 -15.01 -19.34
C ILE A 182 -24.56 -14.70 -20.66
N ARG A 183 -25.87 -14.99 -20.75
CA ARG A 183 -26.71 -14.69 -21.92
C ARG A 183 -26.72 -13.20 -22.24
N LYS A 184 -26.70 -12.30 -21.24
CA LYS A 184 -26.61 -10.85 -21.48
C LYS A 184 -25.33 -10.47 -22.24
N ARG A 185 -24.21 -11.16 -22.02
CA ARG A 185 -22.95 -10.94 -22.76
C ARG A 185 -23.01 -11.55 -24.17
N LEU A 186 -23.50 -12.79 -24.27
CA LEU A 186 -23.57 -13.51 -25.55
C LEU A 186 -24.51 -12.84 -26.56
N LYS A 187 -25.65 -12.31 -26.13
CA LYS A 187 -26.63 -11.64 -27.01
C LYS A 187 -26.06 -10.47 -27.81
N LEU A 188 -24.96 -9.86 -27.36
CA LEU A 188 -24.29 -8.78 -28.07
C LEU A 188 -23.58 -9.27 -29.34
N CYS A 189 -22.99 -10.46 -29.30
CA CYS A 189 -22.07 -10.96 -30.34
C CYS A 189 -22.51 -12.27 -31.01
N ALA A 190 -23.52 -12.97 -30.48
CA ALA A 190 -23.91 -14.29 -30.94
C ALA A 190 -25.44 -14.53 -30.89
N ASP A 191 -25.89 -15.40 -31.77
CA ASP A 191 -27.26 -15.90 -31.84
C ASP A 191 -27.34 -17.33 -31.29
N PHE A 192 -28.42 -17.61 -30.57
CA PHE A 192 -28.69 -18.94 -30.03
C PHE A 192 -29.32 -19.84 -31.10
N LYS A 193 -28.70 -21.00 -31.36
CA LYS A 193 -29.20 -22.01 -32.29
C LYS A 193 -29.42 -23.33 -31.55
N ARG A 194 -30.66 -23.82 -31.62
CA ARG A 194 -31.03 -25.16 -31.11
C ARG A 194 -30.74 -26.19 -32.20
N THR A 195 -29.94 -27.20 -31.87
CA THR A 195 -29.80 -28.41 -32.68
C THR A 195 -30.49 -29.56 -31.94
N GLY A 196 -31.27 -30.37 -32.65
CA GLY A 196 -32.32 -31.26 -32.13
C GLY A 196 -31.90 -32.46 -31.28
N MET A 197 -30.71 -32.44 -30.68
CA MET A 197 -30.21 -33.45 -29.73
C MET A 197 -29.29 -32.73 -28.72
N ASP A 198 -29.86 -32.18 -27.65
CA ASP A 198 -29.23 -31.66 -26.41
C ASP A 198 -27.98 -30.76 -26.49
N SER A 199 -27.50 -30.41 -27.68
CA SER A 199 -26.35 -29.53 -27.88
C SER A 199 -26.86 -28.22 -28.45
N ASN A 200 -27.04 -27.24 -27.59
CA ASN A 200 -27.35 -25.87 -27.99
C ASN A 200 -26.05 -25.10 -28.25
N TRP A 201 -26.03 -24.33 -29.34
CA TRP A 201 -24.84 -23.56 -29.73
C TRP A 201 -25.13 -22.06 -29.74
N TRP A 202 -24.14 -21.27 -29.32
CA TRP A 202 -24.08 -19.84 -29.59
C TRP A 202 -23.19 -19.61 -30.80
N VAL A 203 -23.80 -19.19 -31.90
CA VAL A 203 -23.14 -18.95 -33.18
C VAL A 203 -22.88 -17.46 -33.32
N ILE A 204 -21.65 -17.06 -33.65
CA ILE A 204 -21.30 -15.65 -33.83
C ILE A 204 -22.22 -14.99 -34.88
N LYS A 205 -22.64 -13.75 -34.65
CA LYS A 205 -23.49 -13.03 -35.60
C LYS A 205 -22.70 -12.70 -36.88
N PRO A 206 -23.32 -12.79 -38.08
CA PRO A 206 -22.63 -12.51 -39.35
C PRO A 206 -22.08 -11.08 -39.47
N ASP A 207 -22.75 -10.11 -38.84
CA ASP A 207 -22.41 -8.67 -38.85
C ASP A 207 -21.49 -8.25 -37.69
N PHE A 208 -21.16 -9.17 -36.77
CA PHE A 208 -20.31 -8.87 -35.63
C PHE A 208 -18.83 -9.08 -35.95
N ARG A 209 -18.05 -8.00 -35.93
CA ARG A 209 -16.59 -8.07 -35.99
C ARG A 209 -16.03 -8.52 -34.64
N LEU A 210 -15.49 -9.74 -34.59
CA LEU A 210 -14.79 -10.23 -33.41
C LEU A 210 -13.55 -9.35 -33.14
N PRO A 211 -13.35 -8.84 -31.90
CA PRO A 211 -12.18 -8.01 -31.58
C PRO A 211 -10.84 -8.74 -31.79
N THR A 212 -9.80 -8.02 -32.21
CA THR A 212 -8.45 -8.56 -32.42
C THR A 212 -7.76 -8.88 -31.09
N GLU A 213 -6.60 -9.54 -31.16
CA GLU A 213 -5.83 -9.87 -29.95
C GLU A 213 -5.45 -8.62 -29.14
N GLU A 214 -5.01 -7.55 -29.79
CA GLU A 214 -4.63 -6.28 -29.15
C GLU A 214 -5.85 -5.59 -28.51
N GLU A 215 -6.99 -5.58 -29.21
CA GLU A 215 -8.23 -5.02 -28.67
C GLU A 215 -8.68 -5.80 -27.42
N ILE A 216 -8.58 -7.13 -27.43
CA ILE A 216 -8.91 -7.98 -26.28
C ILE A 216 -7.94 -7.74 -25.11
N ARG A 217 -6.64 -7.61 -25.38
CA ARG A 217 -5.62 -7.29 -24.36
C ARG A 217 -5.87 -5.94 -23.69
N ALA A 218 -6.37 -4.95 -24.42
CA ALA A 218 -6.69 -3.64 -23.87
C ALA A 218 -7.93 -3.63 -22.96
N MET A 219 -8.78 -4.66 -23.01
CA MET A 219 -10.00 -4.73 -22.19
C MET A 219 -9.71 -5.02 -20.72
N VAL A 220 -8.77 -5.94 -20.45
CA VAL A 220 -8.43 -6.37 -19.08
C VAL A 220 -6.93 -6.59 -18.98
N SER A 221 -6.28 -5.87 -18.05
CA SER A 221 -4.86 -6.02 -17.76
C SER A 221 -4.60 -7.10 -16.69
N PRO A 222 -3.38 -7.68 -16.65
CA PRO A 222 -2.99 -8.60 -15.58
C PRO A 222 -3.09 -8.00 -14.17
N GLU A 223 -2.78 -6.71 -14.02
CA GLU A 223 -2.89 -5.99 -12.73
C GLU A 223 -4.34 -5.89 -12.24
N GLN A 224 -5.30 -5.73 -13.17
CA GLN A 224 -6.72 -5.77 -12.82
C GLN A 224 -7.13 -7.15 -12.30
N CYS A 225 -6.61 -8.24 -12.88
CA CYS A 225 -6.85 -9.59 -12.38
C CYS A 225 -6.28 -9.78 -10.98
N CYS A 226 -5.02 -9.40 -10.74
CA CYS A 226 -4.37 -9.58 -9.45
C CYS A 226 -5.04 -8.78 -8.33
N SER A 227 -5.42 -7.53 -8.61
CA SER A 227 -6.18 -6.71 -7.65
C SER A 227 -7.54 -7.31 -7.32
N PHE A 228 -8.25 -7.88 -8.30
CA PHE A 228 -9.50 -8.60 -8.05
C PHE A 228 -9.27 -9.90 -7.24
N PHE A 229 -8.20 -10.65 -7.53
CA PHE A 229 -7.84 -11.86 -6.79
C PHE A 229 -7.50 -11.57 -5.34
N SER A 230 -6.74 -10.50 -5.09
CA SER A 230 -6.45 -10.02 -3.73
C SER A 230 -7.73 -9.73 -2.95
N MET A 231 -8.68 -8.99 -3.56
CA MET A 231 -9.97 -8.71 -2.94
C MET A 231 -10.72 -10.00 -2.59
N VAL A 232 -10.95 -10.92 -3.53
CA VAL A 232 -11.77 -12.12 -3.24
C VAL A 232 -11.10 -13.06 -2.24
N ALA A 233 -9.76 -13.13 -2.22
CA ALA A 233 -9.03 -13.91 -1.25
C ALA A 233 -9.16 -13.32 0.16
N ALA A 234 -9.02 -12.01 0.31
CA ALA A 234 -9.21 -11.33 1.59
C ALA A 234 -10.68 -11.38 2.04
N GLU A 235 -11.64 -11.23 1.13
CA GLU A 235 -13.07 -11.38 1.42
C GLU A 235 -13.38 -12.76 1.99
N GLN A 236 -12.79 -13.82 1.42
CA GLN A 236 -12.96 -15.17 1.92
C GLN A 236 -12.35 -15.34 3.32
N ARG A 237 -11.12 -14.86 3.55
CA ARG A 237 -10.48 -14.91 4.89
C ARG A 237 -11.30 -14.19 5.96
N LEU A 238 -11.86 -13.03 5.62
CA LEU A 238 -12.74 -12.29 6.54
C LEU A 238 -14.02 -13.07 6.84
N LYS A 239 -14.63 -13.71 5.85
CA LYS A 239 -15.78 -14.61 6.06
C LYS A 239 -15.42 -15.77 6.98
N ASP A 240 -14.26 -16.38 6.78
CA ASP A 240 -13.75 -17.48 7.61
C ASP A 240 -13.50 -17.04 9.06
N ALA A 241 -13.07 -15.78 9.26
CA ALA A 241 -12.92 -15.14 10.57
C ALA A 241 -14.25 -14.66 11.20
N GLY A 242 -15.39 -14.89 10.55
CA GLY A 242 -16.72 -14.54 11.07
C GLY A 242 -17.24 -13.15 10.66
N TYR A 243 -16.50 -12.40 9.85
CA TYR A 243 -16.95 -11.13 9.29
C TYR A 243 -17.88 -11.36 8.10
N GLY A 244 -19.18 -11.39 8.40
CA GLY A 244 -20.22 -11.54 7.39
C GLY A 244 -20.35 -10.33 6.46
N GLU A 245 -21.13 -10.52 5.39
CA GLU A 245 -21.39 -9.54 4.33
C GLU A 245 -21.81 -8.14 4.82
N LYS A 246 -22.51 -8.03 5.95
CA LYS A 246 -22.93 -6.74 6.53
C LYS A 246 -21.75 -5.84 6.93
N PHE A 247 -20.61 -6.43 7.29
CA PHE A 247 -19.40 -5.71 7.69
C PHE A 247 -18.55 -5.30 6.48
N LEU A 248 -18.66 -6.04 5.37
CA LEU A 248 -17.84 -5.88 4.16
C LEU A 248 -18.42 -4.87 3.17
N PHE A 249 -19.73 -4.63 3.20
CA PHE A 249 -20.44 -3.77 2.23
C PHE A 249 -20.65 -2.34 2.71
N THR A 250 -19.89 -1.91 3.70
CA THR A 250 -19.82 -0.49 4.08
C THR A 250 -19.42 0.33 2.86
N PRO A 251 -20.23 1.30 2.40
CA PRO A 251 -20.00 1.98 1.13
C PRO A 251 -18.62 2.62 1.05
N ALA A 252 -17.82 2.20 0.07
CA ALA A 252 -16.50 2.74 -0.20
C ALA A 252 -16.52 4.23 -0.60
N GLU A 253 -17.67 4.85 -0.82
CA GLU A 253 -17.77 6.26 -1.22
C GLU A 253 -17.79 7.23 -0.03
N ASP A 254 -17.94 6.74 1.21
CA ASP A 254 -17.96 7.61 2.37
C ASP A 254 -16.53 7.93 2.83
N ASP A 255 -16.10 9.17 2.53
CA ASP A 255 -15.08 9.92 3.29
C ASP A 255 -15.56 10.21 4.74
N ASP A 256 -16.46 9.39 5.29
CA ASP A 256 -17.00 9.53 6.64
C ASP A 256 -15.96 9.02 7.65
N GLU A 257 -15.17 9.97 8.15
CA GLU A 257 -14.16 9.76 9.19
C GLU A 257 -14.75 9.05 10.43
N GLU A 258 -16.03 9.27 10.75
CA GLU A 258 -16.68 8.63 11.89
C GLU A 258 -16.94 7.14 11.62
N MET A 259 -17.23 6.78 10.37
CA MET A 259 -17.44 5.39 9.96
C MET A 259 -16.13 4.61 9.93
N GLN A 260 -15.02 5.23 9.49
CA GLN A 260 -13.68 4.62 9.55
C GLN A 260 -13.23 4.34 10.99
N LEU A 261 -13.55 5.25 11.93
CA LEU A 261 -13.22 5.06 13.34
C LEU A 261 -14.02 3.93 13.99
N LYS A 262 -15.24 3.66 13.51
CA LYS A 262 -16.11 2.59 14.02
C LYS A 262 -15.89 1.24 13.34
N MET A 263 -15.03 1.18 12.33
CA MET A 263 -14.72 -0.04 11.62
C MET A 263 -13.86 -0.96 12.50
N ASP A 264 -14.16 -2.25 12.50
CA ASP A 264 -13.37 -3.24 13.23
C ASP A 264 -11.95 -3.31 12.66
N ASP A 265 -10.99 -3.58 13.54
CA ASP A 265 -9.57 -3.55 13.19
C ASP A 265 -9.21 -4.54 12.08
N GLU A 266 -9.74 -5.76 12.12
CA GLU A 266 -9.54 -6.76 11.06
C GLU A 266 -10.02 -6.29 9.68
N ILE A 267 -11.11 -5.50 9.63
CA ILE A 267 -11.61 -4.94 8.38
C ILE A 267 -10.68 -3.83 7.88
N LYS A 268 -10.07 -3.04 8.78
CA LYS A 268 -9.08 -2.01 8.41
C LYS A 268 -7.86 -2.59 7.70
N VAL A 269 -7.47 -3.82 8.04
CA VAL A 269 -6.32 -4.52 7.43
C VAL A 269 -6.62 -5.00 6.00
N ALA A 270 -7.89 -5.07 5.60
CA ALA A 270 -8.26 -5.55 4.28
C ALA A 270 -7.59 -4.75 3.13
N PRO A 271 -7.20 -5.42 2.02
CA PRO A 271 -6.37 -4.80 0.98
C PRO A 271 -7.03 -3.61 0.27
N TRP A 272 -8.37 -3.59 0.17
CA TRP A 272 -9.09 -2.44 -0.39
C TRP A 272 -9.03 -1.19 0.50
N ASN A 273 -8.77 -1.34 1.80
CA ASN A 273 -8.59 -0.25 2.74
C ASN A 273 -7.12 0.21 2.76
N THR A 274 -6.18 -0.72 2.92
CA THR A 274 -4.75 -0.42 3.04
C THR A 274 -4.17 0.17 1.75
N THR A 275 -4.45 -0.42 0.58
CA THR A 275 -3.96 0.10 -0.71
C THR A 275 -4.53 1.48 -1.01
N ARG A 276 -5.81 1.71 -0.72
CA ARG A 276 -6.45 3.03 -0.88
C ARG A 276 -5.84 4.06 0.06
N ALA A 277 -5.66 3.74 1.33
CA ALA A 277 -5.06 4.64 2.32
C ALA A 277 -3.65 5.05 1.88
N TYR A 278 -2.79 4.08 1.53
CA TYR A 278 -1.43 4.33 1.08
C TYR A 278 -1.39 5.22 -0.18
N ILE A 279 -2.16 4.88 -1.22
CA ILE A 279 -2.19 5.64 -2.48
C ILE A 279 -2.73 7.07 -2.26
N GLN A 280 -3.69 7.26 -1.36
CA GLN A 280 -4.19 8.59 -1.01
C GLN A 280 -3.15 9.40 -0.24
N ALA A 281 -2.42 8.79 0.69
CA ALA A 281 -1.34 9.43 1.43
C ALA A 281 -0.18 9.84 0.51
N MET A 282 0.20 8.98 -0.45
CA MET A 282 1.21 9.29 -1.47
C MET A 282 0.80 10.46 -2.39
N LYS A 283 -0.51 10.72 -2.52
CA LYS A 283 -1.07 11.88 -3.24
C LYS A 283 -1.27 13.12 -2.35
N GLY A 284 -0.83 13.07 -1.08
CA GLY A 284 -0.97 14.15 -0.11
C GLY A 284 -2.40 14.41 0.38
N LYS A 285 -3.34 13.48 0.11
CA LYS A 285 -4.76 13.66 0.49
C LYS A 285 -5.01 13.39 1.97
N CYS A 286 -4.18 12.57 2.59
CA CYS A 286 -4.26 12.20 4.00
C CYS A 286 -2.87 11.81 4.52
N LEU A 287 -2.78 11.50 5.81
CA LEU A 287 -1.64 10.80 6.39
C LEU A 287 -2.04 9.35 6.71
N LEU A 288 -1.10 8.58 7.25
CA LEU A 288 -1.31 7.21 7.70
C LEU A 288 -1.18 7.11 9.23
N GLN A 289 -1.97 6.23 9.85
CA GLN A 289 -1.76 5.79 11.23
C GLN A 289 -0.62 4.77 11.24
N LEU A 290 0.62 5.25 11.24
CA LEU A 290 1.82 4.43 11.03
C LEU A 290 1.98 3.29 12.05
N THR A 291 1.57 3.53 13.30
CA THR A 291 1.50 2.53 14.37
C THR A 291 0.03 2.24 14.66
N GLY A 292 -0.42 1.02 14.35
CA GLY A 292 -1.83 0.69 14.44
C GLY A 292 -2.12 -0.74 14.02
N PRO A 293 -3.41 -1.11 13.96
CA PRO A 293 -3.84 -2.49 13.75
C PRO A 293 -3.50 -3.04 12.37
N ALA A 294 -3.20 -2.19 11.38
CA ALA A 294 -2.84 -2.63 10.03
C ALA A 294 -1.33 -2.82 9.82
N ASP A 295 -0.54 -2.89 10.90
CA ASP A 295 0.86 -3.31 10.83
C ASP A 295 0.90 -4.83 10.58
N PRO A 296 1.37 -5.29 9.40
CA PRO A 296 1.34 -6.70 9.04
C PRO A 296 2.31 -7.55 9.86
N THR A 297 3.24 -6.94 10.59
CA THR A 297 4.22 -7.65 11.44
C THR A 297 3.67 -7.93 12.84
N GLY A 298 2.69 -7.15 13.30
CA GLY A 298 2.16 -7.23 14.65
C GLY A 298 3.14 -6.81 15.77
N CYS A 299 4.36 -6.40 15.42
CA CYS A 299 5.44 -6.10 16.38
C CYS A 299 6.09 -4.72 16.21
N GLY A 300 5.56 -3.85 15.34
CA GLY A 300 6.03 -2.48 15.15
C GLY A 300 7.20 -2.35 14.16
N GLU A 301 7.45 -3.38 13.35
CA GLU A 301 8.47 -3.41 12.29
C GLU A 301 7.88 -3.20 10.88
N GLY A 302 6.56 -3.03 10.81
CA GLY A 302 5.82 -2.63 9.63
C GLY A 302 5.03 -1.33 9.85
N PHE A 303 4.50 -0.81 8.75
CA PHE A 303 3.64 0.35 8.72
C PHE A 303 2.17 -0.08 8.73
N SER A 304 1.38 0.56 9.59
CA SER A 304 -0.08 0.46 9.54
C SER A 304 -0.67 1.42 8.50
N TYR A 305 -1.30 0.87 7.46
CA TYR A 305 -1.91 1.64 6.37
C TYR A 305 -3.38 1.96 6.66
N VAL A 306 -3.64 2.74 7.70
CA VAL A 306 -4.96 3.29 8.02
C VAL A 306 -4.97 4.79 7.79
N ARG A 307 -6.02 5.33 7.17
CA ARG A 307 -6.12 6.76 6.85
C ARG A 307 -6.28 7.59 8.13
N VAL A 308 -5.53 8.68 8.23
CA VAL A 308 -5.75 9.73 9.24
C VAL A 308 -5.74 11.13 8.60
N PRO A 309 -6.51 12.09 9.13
CA PRO A 309 -6.59 13.43 8.57
C PRO A 309 -5.25 14.17 8.66
N ASN A 310 -5.01 15.08 7.71
CA ASN A 310 -3.81 15.93 7.70
C ASN A 310 -3.73 16.89 8.89
N LYS A 311 -4.89 17.24 9.47
CA LYS A 311 -4.97 18.08 10.66
C LYS A 311 -4.92 17.18 11.90
N PRO A 312 -4.20 17.58 12.96
CA PRO A 312 -4.21 16.85 14.21
C PRO A 312 -5.64 16.80 14.75
N THR A 313 -6.19 15.59 14.81
CA THR A 313 -7.45 15.30 15.50
C THR A 313 -7.09 14.91 16.92
N GLN A 314 -7.63 15.62 17.92
CA GLN A 314 -7.50 15.17 19.31
C GLN A 314 -8.38 13.94 19.48
N SER A 315 -7.80 12.85 19.98
CA SER A 315 -8.57 11.66 20.35
C SER A 315 -9.62 12.03 21.41
N LYS A 316 -10.76 11.33 21.45
CA LYS A 316 -11.81 11.60 22.47
C LYS A 316 -11.26 11.45 23.89
N GLU A 317 -10.34 10.51 24.11
CA GLU A 317 -9.66 10.29 25.40
C GLU A 317 -8.71 11.46 25.76
N GLU A 318 -7.99 12.04 24.80
CA GLU A 318 -7.20 13.26 25.02
C GLU A 318 -8.06 14.51 25.22
N GLN A 319 -9.25 14.57 24.61
CA GLN A 319 -10.20 15.66 24.82
C GLN A 319 -10.87 15.62 26.20
N GLU A 320 -11.12 14.43 26.75
CA GLU A 320 -11.74 14.25 28.07
C GLU A 320 -10.73 14.36 29.21
N SER A 321 -9.47 13.97 28.98
CA SER A 321 -8.39 14.09 29.98
C SER A 321 -7.78 15.49 30.08
N GLN A 322 -7.93 16.34 29.06
CA GLN A 322 -7.40 17.71 29.10
C GLN A 322 -8.42 18.70 29.70
N PRO A 323 -8.07 19.43 30.77
CA PRO A 323 -8.95 20.47 31.30
C PRO A 323 -9.16 21.55 30.23
N LYS A 324 -10.42 21.83 29.86
CA LYS A 324 -10.81 22.91 28.95
C LYS A 324 -10.39 24.27 29.55
N ARG A 325 -9.18 24.72 29.27
CA ARG A 325 -8.67 26.03 29.75
C ARG A 325 -9.12 27.14 28.81
N THR A 326 -10.14 27.89 29.22
CA THR A 326 -10.55 29.14 28.58
C THR A 326 -9.57 30.26 28.97
N VAL A 327 -8.76 30.70 28.00
CA VAL A 327 -7.70 31.72 28.19
C VAL A 327 -8.26 33.15 28.08
N THR A 328 -9.39 33.35 27.40
CA THR A 328 -10.02 34.67 27.24
C THR A 328 -10.92 34.99 28.43
N GLY A 329 -10.61 36.07 29.16
CA GLY A 329 -11.39 36.55 30.31
C GLY A 329 -10.90 36.08 31.70
N THR A 330 -9.80 35.32 31.76
CA THR A 330 -9.19 34.79 33.00
C THR A 330 -7.83 35.45 33.31
N ASP A 331 -7.25 35.16 34.48
CA ASP A 331 -5.91 35.66 34.92
C ASP A 331 -4.74 35.08 34.08
N ALA A 332 -5.05 34.24 33.09
CA ALA A 332 -4.16 33.70 32.08
C ALA A 332 -4.12 34.53 30.77
N ASP A 333 -4.93 35.61 30.68
CA ASP A 333 -4.96 36.45 29.47
C ASP A 333 -3.69 37.30 29.35
N LEU A 334 -2.80 36.90 28.44
CA LEU A 334 -1.56 37.60 28.11
C LEU A 334 -1.76 39.07 27.71
N ARG A 335 -2.97 39.50 27.30
CA ARG A 335 -3.28 40.92 27.05
C ARG A 335 -3.30 41.77 28.31
N ARG A 336 -3.61 41.17 29.47
CA ARG A 336 -3.63 41.83 30.79
C ARG A 336 -2.25 41.82 31.45
N LEU A 337 -1.28 41.06 30.92
CA LEU A 337 0.08 41.02 31.43
C LEU A 337 0.80 42.34 31.15
N SER A 338 1.30 42.98 32.21
CA SER A 338 2.09 44.21 32.10
C SER A 338 3.41 43.93 31.37
N LEU A 339 3.93 44.92 30.63
CA LEU A 339 5.17 44.74 29.87
C LEU A 339 6.35 44.39 30.80
N ASN A 340 6.39 44.97 32.00
CA ASN A 340 7.42 44.69 32.99
C ASN A 340 7.37 43.23 33.47
N ASN A 341 6.17 42.71 33.75
CA ASN A 341 6.00 41.32 34.18
C ASN A 341 6.31 40.32 33.05
N ALA A 342 5.94 40.65 31.81
CA ALA A 342 6.27 39.83 30.64
C ALA A 342 7.80 39.76 30.41
N LYS A 343 8.50 40.90 30.52
CA LYS A 343 9.97 40.94 30.45
C LYS A 343 10.64 40.18 31.60
N ALA A 344 10.09 40.23 32.80
CA ALA A 344 10.58 39.44 33.93
C ALA A 344 10.43 37.93 33.69
N LEU A 345 9.32 37.51 33.06
CA LEU A 345 9.10 36.12 32.67
C LEU A 345 10.15 35.65 31.65
N LEU A 346 10.43 36.46 30.62
CA LEU A 346 11.46 36.14 29.61
C LEU A 346 12.85 36.00 30.23
N ARG A 347 13.20 36.85 31.21
CA ARG A 347 14.46 36.68 31.97
C ARG A 347 14.49 35.38 32.74
N LYS A 348 13.37 35.00 33.38
CA LYS A 348 13.24 33.71 34.08
C LYS A 348 13.34 32.52 33.12
N PHE A 349 12.97 32.71 31.85
CA PHE A 349 13.15 31.72 30.79
C PHE A 349 14.55 31.72 30.17
N GLY A 350 15.46 32.58 30.63
CA GLY A 350 16.84 32.63 30.16
C GLY A 350 17.06 33.42 28.87
N VAL A 351 16.07 34.23 28.43
CA VAL A 351 16.22 35.08 27.24
C VAL A 351 17.16 36.26 27.56
N PRO A 352 18.24 36.47 26.79
CA PRO A 352 19.19 37.56 27.02
C PRO A 352 18.53 38.95 27.03
N GLU A 353 18.95 39.81 27.96
CA GLU A 353 18.33 41.13 28.16
C GLU A 353 18.46 42.05 26.94
N GLU A 354 19.52 41.88 26.15
CA GLU A 354 19.76 42.60 24.89
C GLU A 354 18.79 42.19 23.78
N GLU A 355 18.25 40.97 23.81
CA GLU A 355 17.19 40.54 22.89
C GLU A 355 15.84 41.08 23.35
N VAL A 356 15.53 41.00 24.64
CA VAL A 356 14.27 41.49 25.22
C VAL A 356 14.08 43.00 25.04
N LYS A 357 15.16 43.79 24.99
CA LYS A 357 15.11 45.24 24.73
C LYS A 357 14.71 45.59 23.29
N LYS A 358 15.02 44.73 22.32
CA LYS A 358 14.75 44.97 20.89
C LYS A 358 13.30 44.65 20.50
N LEU A 359 12.58 43.92 21.35
CA LEU A 359 11.22 43.47 21.10
C LEU A 359 10.19 44.54 21.49
N SER A 360 9.23 44.75 20.59
CA SER A 360 7.99 45.46 20.86
C SER A 360 7.14 44.72 21.90
N ARG A 361 6.15 45.41 22.48
CA ARG A 361 5.22 44.79 23.44
C ARG A 361 4.56 43.52 22.90
N TRP A 362 4.18 43.51 21.63
CA TRP A 362 3.51 42.34 21.03
C TRP A 362 4.46 41.18 20.81
N GLU A 363 5.70 41.46 20.42
CA GLU A 363 6.75 40.43 20.27
C GLU A 363 7.15 39.85 21.63
N VAL A 364 7.28 40.67 22.67
CA VAL A 364 7.53 40.18 24.04
C VAL A 364 6.43 39.22 24.48
N ILE A 365 5.16 39.56 24.23
CA ILE A 365 4.03 38.69 24.57
C ILE A 365 4.01 37.40 23.74
N ASP A 366 4.40 37.47 22.46
CA ASP A 366 4.51 36.30 21.59
C ASP A 366 5.62 35.36 22.06
N VAL A 367 6.81 35.87 22.38
CA VAL A 367 7.92 35.06 22.90
C VAL A 367 7.56 34.44 24.25
N VAL A 368 6.90 35.18 25.16
CA VAL A 368 6.40 34.62 26.43
C VAL A 368 5.44 33.46 26.17
N ARG A 369 4.54 33.61 25.19
CA ARG A 369 3.58 32.56 24.80
C ARG A 369 4.28 31.32 24.27
N THR A 370 5.24 31.49 23.35
CA THR A 370 6.00 30.40 22.74
C THR A 370 6.79 29.62 23.80
N LEU A 371 7.61 30.31 24.59
CA LEU A 371 8.43 29.69 25.63
C LEU A 371 7.60 29.04 26.74
N SER A 372 6.46 29.64 27.13
CA SER A 372 5.56 29.02 28.11
C SER A 372 4.92 27.75 27.56
N THR A 373 4.65 27.70 26.24
CA THR A 373 4.09 26.50 25.59
C THR A 373 5.16 25.41 25.47
N GLU A 374 6.40 25.76 25.12
CA GLU A 374 7.54 24.83 25.06
C GLU A 374 7.90 24.24 26.42
N LYS A 375 7.99 25.07 27.47
CA LYS A 375 8.28 24.62 28.83
C LYS A 375 7.17 23.78 29.44
N ALA A 376 5.90 24.09 29.14
CA ALA A 376 4.78 23.25 29.53
C ALA A 376 4.83 21.87 28.82
N LYS A 377 5.23 21.81 27.54
CA LYS A 377 5.45 20.54 26.83
C LYS A 377 6.62 19.73 27.41
N ALA A 378 7.64 20.41 27.95
CA ALA A 378 8.78 19.77 28.62
C ALA A 378 8.46 19.28 30.06
N GLY A 379 7.24 19.50 30.56
CA GLY A 379 6.81 19.03 31.88
C GLY A 379 7.30 19.89 33.06
N GLU A 380 7.72 21.14 32.85
CA GLU A 380 8.13 22.04 33.95
C GLU A 380 6.90 22.52 34.76
N GLU A 381 6.86 22.18 36.06
CA GLU A 381 5.78 22.57 36.98
C GLU A 381 5.59 24.10 37.05
N GLY A 382 4.33 24.55 36.90
CA GLY A 382 3.92 25.94 37.12
C GLY A 382 3.99 26.87 35.89
N MET A 383 4.36 26.36 34.70
CA MET A 383 4.46 27.15 33.46
C MET A 383 3.25 27.06 32.54
N ASP A 384 2.25 26.27 32.91
CA ASP A 384 1.06 26.02 32.10
C ASP A 384 0.08 27.20 32.04
N LYS A 385 0.31 28.26 32.83
CA LYS A 385 -0.61 29.39 33.00
C LYS A 385 -0.82 30.17 31.70
N PHE A 386 0.20 30.26 30.85
CA PHE A 386 0.18 31.02 29.59
C PHE A 386 0.29 30.14 28.34
N SER A 387 0.36 28.82 28.54
CA SER A 387 0.39 27.84 27.46
C SER A 387 -0.98 27.79 26.78
N ARG A 388 -1.00 27.86 25.45
CA ARG A 388 -2.19 27.45 24.69
C ARG A 388 -2.15 25.93 24.71
N GLY A 389 -3.18 25.31 25.30
CA GLY A 389 -3.25 23.85 25.49
C GLY A 389 -2.87 23.03 24.24
N ASN A 390 -2.58 21.76 24.47
CA ASN A 390 -1.82 20.79 23.67
C ASN A 390 -2.25 20.56 22.19
N ARG A 391 -2.46 21.62 21.41
CA ARG A 391 -2.74 21.57 19.97
C ARG A 391 -1.42 21.69 19.24
N PHE A 392 -0.92 20.56 18.76
CA PHE A 392 0.20 20.52 17.83
C PHE A 392 -0.08 21.41 16.62
N SER A 393 0.94 22.16 16.20
CA SER A 393 0.85 22.87 14.92
C SER A 393 0.77 21.85 13.78
N ILE A 394 0.21 22.25 12.63
CA ILE A 394 0.18 21.38 11.45
C ILE A 394 1.61 20.98 11.03
N ALA A 395 2.58 21.88 11.18
CA ALA A 395 3.98 21.62 10.87
C ALA A 395 4.58 20.56 11.81
N GLU A 396 4.37 20.69 13.12
CA GLU A 396 4.84 19.73 14.13
C GLU A 396 4.19 18.35 13.95
N HIS A 397 2.90 18.31 13.58
CA HIS A 397 2.21 17.07 13.27
C HIS A 397 2.81 16.34 12.05
N GLN A 398 3.12 17.09 10.99
CA GLN A 398 3.78 16.54 9.80
C GLN A 398 5.23 16.12 10.06
N GLU A 399 5.95 16.84 10.92
CA GLU A 399 7.31 16.50 11.32
C GLU A 399 7.35 15.17 12.08
N ARG A 400 6.51 15.02 13.12
CA ARG A 400 6.38 13.75 13.86
C ARG A 400 5.98 12.58 12.97
N TYR A 401 5.05 12.81 12.03
CA TYR A 401 4.69 11.79 11.05
C TYR A 401 5.90 11.34 10.22
N LYS A 402 6.74 12.27 9.77
CA LYS A 402 7.97 11.95 9.03
C LYS A 402 9.01 11.25 9.90
N GLU A 403 9.18 11.67 11.15
CA GLU A 403 10.09 11.03 12.10
C GLU A 403 9.70 9.58 12.34
N GLU A 404 8.40 9.30 12.54
CA GLU A 404 7.92 7.94 12.76
C GLU A 404 8.01 7.09 11.48
N CYS A 405 7.70 7.67 10.31
CA CYS A 405 7.95 7.01 9.02
C CYS A 405 9.42 6.59 8.90
N GLN A 406 10.34 7.49 9.26
CA GLN A 406 11.77 7.24 9.19
C GLN A 406 12.20 6.14 10.17
N ARG A 407 11.72 6.20 11.41
CA ARG A 407 12.05 5.22 12.45
C ARG A 407 11.67 3.80 12.05
N ILE A 408 10.43 3.59 11.58
CA ILE A 408 9.95 2.27 11.12
C ILE A 408 10.72 1.83 9.87
N PHE A 409 10.97 2.75 8.93
CA PHE A 409 11.73 2.44 7.71
C PHE A 409 13.15 1.95 8.03
N ASP A 410 13.88 2.66 8.89
CA ASP A 410 15.25 2.27 9.27
C ASP A 410 15.25 0.97 10.08
N LEU A 411 14.25 0.76 10.93
CA LEU A 411 14.08 -0.48 11.68
C LEU A 411 13.87 -1.67 10.75
N GLN A 412 12.92 -1.58 9.81
CA GLN A 412 12.64 -2.63 8.83
C GLN A 412 13.88 -2.95 7.98
N ASN A 413 14.56 -1.93 7.46
CA ASN A 413 15.79 -2.11 6.68
C ASN A 413 16.88 -2.84 7.49
N ARG A 414 17.04 -2.47 8.76
CA ARG A 414 18.07 -3.07 9.63
C ARG A 414 17.75 -4.52 9.96
N VAL A 415 16.49 -4.83 10.30
CA VAL A 415 16.08 -6.17 10.72
C VAL A 415 16.11 -7.13 9.53
N LEU A 416 15.47 -6.78 8.41
CA LEU A 416 15.35 -7.66 7.26
C LEU A 416 16.66 -7.85 6.48
N ALA A 417 17.62 -6.92 6.61
CA ALA A 417 18.96 -7.10 6.06
C ALA A 417 19.94 -7.81 7.02
N SER A 418 19.52 -8.09 8.26
CA SER A 418 20.39 -8.73 9.25
C SER A 418 20.62 -10.20 8.91
N ALA A 419 21.87 -10.65 9.02
CA ALA A 419 22.25 -12.06 8.95
C ALA A 419 22.41 -12.69 10.35
N GLU A 420 21.83 -12.06 11.38
CA GLU A 420 21.85 -12.57 12.75
C GLU A 420 21.09 -13.89 12.86
N VAL A 421 21.71 -14.88 13.50
CA VAL A 421 21.07 -16.17 13.78
C VAL A 421 20.27 -16.04 15.06
N LEU A 422 18.95 -16.08 14.93
CA LEU A 422 18.02 -16.01 16.06
C LEU A 422 17.80 -17.40 16.69
N SER A 423 17.36 -17.41 17.94
CA SER A 423 16.88 -18.62 18.62
C SER A 423 15.46 -18.96 18.16
N THR A 424 15.13 -20.25 18.11
CA THR A 424 13.74 -20.71 18.00
C THR A 424 12.96 -20.28 19.25
N ASP A 425 11.73 -19.83 19.06
CA ASP A 425 10.79 -19.57 20.17
C ASP A 425 10.25 -20.91 20.71
N ASP A 426 10.28 -21.09 22.03
CA ASP A 426 9.97 -22.36 22.71
C ASP A 426 8.46 -22.64 22.88
#